data_AF-A0A6V7HG23-F1
#
_entry.id   AF-A0A6V7HG23-F1
#
_cell.length_a   1.000
_cell.length_b   1.000
_cell.length_c   1.000
_cell.angle_alpha   90.00
_cell.angle_beta   90.00
_cell.angle_gamma   90.00
#
_symmetry.space_group_name_H-M   'P 1'
#
loop_
_entity.id
_entity.type
_entity.pdbx_description
1 polymer ?
#
loop_
_entity_poly.entity_id
_entity_poly.type
_entity_poly.pdbx_seq_one_letter_code
_entity_poly.pdbx_strand_id
1 'polypeptide(L)'
;MSAVAPAGTGATAPPANGPIVPAPVFALPTLSFTVGQVATVCETLEESGDIERLARFLWSLPVAHPNIQELNQSEAVLRARAIVAFHSGHYRELYAILERHKFTKDSHGKLQAMWLEAHYQEAEKLRGRPLGPVDKYRVRKKFPLPRTIWDGEQKTHCFKERTRSLLREWYLQDPYPNPGKKRELAAATGLTPTQVGNWFKNRRQRDRAAAAKN
;
A
#
# COMPACT_ATOMS: atom_id res chain seq x y z
N MET A 1 49.51 71.41 65.02
CA MET A 1 49.62 69.93 64.91
C MET A 1 48.68 69.53 63.77
N SER A 2 49.17 69.60 62.52
CA SER A 2 49.38 68.45 61.59
C SER A 2 48.05 67.72 61.28
N ALA A 3 47.42 67.78 60.09
CA ALA A 3 47.84 67.58 58.70
C ALA A 3 48.50 66.21 58.42
N VAL A 4 47.85 65.37 57.59
CA VAL A 4 48.37 64.61 56.42
C VAL A 4 47.32 63.56 55.96
N ALA A 5 47.11 63.49 54.64
CA ALA A 5 46.26 62.57 53.86
C ALA A 5 47.13 61.42 53.24
N PRO A 6 46.89 60.85 52.03
CA PRO A 6 45.73 60.15 51.41
C PRO A 6 46.13 58.80 50.70
N ALA A 7 45.24 58.30 49.82
CA ALA A 7 45.42 57.38 48.66
C ALA A 7 45.16 55.86 48.88
N GLY A 8 44.52 55.11 47.98
CA GLY A 8 44.01 55.42 46.63
C GLY A 8 43.17 54.29 45.98
N THR A 9 42.41 54.69 44.96
CA THR A 9 42.06 54.05 43.67
C THR A 9 42.02 52.52 43.49
N GLY A 10 40.94 52.03 42.85
CA GLY A 10 40.97 50.79 42.07
C GLY A 10 39.60 50.25 41.65
N ALA A 11 39.11 50.67 40.48
CA ALA A 11 38.06 49.96 39.74
C ALA A 11 38.61 48.64 39.16
N THR A 12 37.76 47.60 39.00
CA THR A 12 37.73 46.67 37.84
C THR A 12 36.67 45.58 38.02
N ALA A 13 35.92 45.32 36.95
CA ALA A 13 35.03 44.17 36.78
C ALA A 13 35.80 42.97 36.15
N PRO A 14 35.14 41.86 35.75
CA PRO A 14 35.38 40.48 36.19
C PRO A 14 36.36 39.69 35.28
N PRO A 15 36.55 38.38 35.54
CA PRO A 15 36.33 37.43 34.44
C PRO A 15 35.59 36.15 34.81
N ALA A 16 34.94 35.60 33.79
CA ALA A 16 34.30 34.29 33.71
C ALA A 16 35.34 33.14 33.74
N ASN A 17 34.91 31.94 34.19
CA ASN A 17 35.14 30.65 33.51
C ASN A 17 34.73 29.47 34.40
N GLY A 18 33.49 29.01 34.23
CA GLY A 18 33.08 27.63 34.50
C GLY A 18 32.42 27.10 33.21
N PRO A 19 32.63 25.83 32.82
CA PRO A 19 32.21 25.36 31.50
C PRO A 19 30.69 25.35 31.40
N ILE A 20 30.15 26.31 30.66
CA ILE A 20 28.80 26.26 30.11
C ILE A 20 28.83 25.12 29.09
N VAL A 21 28.37 23.93 29.50
CA VAL A 21 28.03 22.87 28.57
C VAL A 21 26.87 23.41 27.72
N PRO A 22 27.05 23.67 26.42
CA PRO A 22 25.93 23.95 25.55
C PRO A 22 25.27 22.59 25.32
N ALA A 23 24.24 22.28 26.09
CA ALA A 23 23.30 21.26 25.65
C ALA A 23 22.74 21.75 24.31
N PRO A 24 22.86 20.98 23.20
CA PRO A 24 22.12 21.31 22.00
C PRO A 24 20.67 20.96 22.32
N VAL A 25 19.96 21.90 22.95
CA VAL A 25 18.51 21.92 22.93
C VAL A 25 18.11 22.20 21.49
N PHE A 26 18.11 21.17 20.66
CA PHE A 26 17.18 21.11 19.55
C PHE A 26 15.79 21.02 20.17
N ALA A 27 15.32 22.15 20.73
CA ALA A 27 13.92 22.38 21.01
C ALA A 27 13.26 22.47 19.64
N LEU A 28 12.93 21.29 19.09
CA LEU A 28 12.07 21.22 17.92
C LEU A 28 10.77 21.92 18.32
N PRO A 29 10.30 22.90 17.53
CA PRO A 29 9.06 23.60 17.84
C PRO A 29 7.95 22.56 17.99
N THR A 30 7.33 22.51 19.17
CA THR A 30 6.16 21.67 19.42
C THR A 30 5.03 22.22 18.55
N LEU A 31 4.78 21.57 17.42
CA LEU A 31 3.68 21.92 16.54
C LEU A 31 2.39 21.42 17.20
N SER A 32 1.67 22.32 17.88
CA SER A 32 0.37 22.04 18.49
C SER A 32 -0.73 22.02 17.41
N PHE A 33 -0.63 21.09 16.44
CA PHE A 33 -1.70 20.84 15.49
C PHE A 33 -2.76 19.93 16.09
N THR A 34 -4.02 20.18 15.76
CA THR A 34 -5.09 19.22 16.00
C THR A 34 -5.01 18.07 14.99
N VAL A 35 -5.56 16.90 15.33
CA VAL A 35 -5.64 15.75 14.41
C VAL A 35 -6.31 16.12 13.08
N GLY A 36 -7.34 16.98 13.13
CA GLY A 36 -8.01 17.50 11.93
C GLY A 36 -7.11 18.38 11.07
N GLN A 37 -6.31 19.27 11.67
CA GLN A 37 -5.34 20.08 10.93
C GLN A 37 -4.26 19.21 10.27
N VAL A 38 -3.77 18.19 10.99
CA VAL A 38 -2.80 17.23 10.41
C VAL A 38 -3.41 16.47 9.24
N ALA A 39 -4.68 16.07 9.33
CA ALA A 39 -5.39 15.42 8.23
C ALA A 39 -5.48 16.32 6.99
N THR A 40 -5.88 17.58 7.14
CA THR A 40 -5.94 18.55 6.04
C THR A 40 -4.56 18.81 5.41
N VAL A 41 -3.49 18.88 6.22
CA VAL A 41 -2.12 19.00 5.69
C VAL A 41 -1.71 17.75 4.91
N CYS A 42 -2.06 16.56 5.39
CA CYS A 42 -1.82 15.31 4.65
C CYS A 42 -2.55 15.28 3.30
N GLU A 43 -3.81 15.70 3.28
CA GLU A 43 -4.63 15.75 2.07
C GLU A 43 -4.09 16.73 1.03
N THR A 44 -3.76 17.96 1.45
CA THR A 44 -3.19 18.98 0.55
C THR A 44 -1.83 18.57 -0.01
N LEU A 45 -0.95 17.98 0.81
CA LEU A 45 0.34 17.45 0.35
C LEU A 45 0.16 16.26 -0.58
N GLU A 46 -0.81 15.38 -0.31
CA GLU A 46 -1.18 14.28 -1.20
C GLU A 46 -1.68 14.76 -2.57
N GLU A 47 -2.55 15.77 -2.61
CA GLU A 47 -3.11 16.34 -3.84
C GLU A 47 -2.05 17.08 -4.66
N SER A 48 -1.14 17.78 -3.99
CA SER A 48 -0.02 18.46 -4.66
C SER A 48 1.01 17.48 -5.25
N GLY A 49 0.99 16.21 -4.82
CA GLY A 49 1.95 15.19 -5.25
C GLY A 49 3.36 15.35 -4.67
N ASP A 50 3.55 16.23 -3.69
CA ASP A 50 4.85 16.45 -3.03
C ASP A 50 5.12 15.41 -1.94
N ILE A 51 5.50 14.21 -2.40
CA ILE A 51 5.69 13.05 -1.52
C ILE A 51 6.87 13.25 -0.56
N GLU A 52 7.91 13.99 -0.97
CA GLU A 52 9.05 14.23 -0.08
C GLU A 52 8.68 15.15 1.07
N ARG A 53 7.93 16.23 0.82
CA ARG A 53 7.42 17.08 1.90
C ARG A 53 6.47 16.30 2.79
N LEU A 54 5.61 15.46 2.21
CA LEU A 54 4.73 14.57 2.98
C LEU A 54 5.51 13.63 3.89
N ALA A 55 6.58 13.01 3.39
CA ALA A 55 7.43 12.12 4.18
C ALA A 55 8.11 12.84 5.35
N ARG A 56 8.69 14.03 5.11
CA ARG A 56 9.31 14.85 6.17
C ARG A 56 8.28 15.28 7.22
N PHE A 57 7.08 15.66 6.79
CA PHE A 57 5.99 16.02 7.69
C PHE A 57 5.56 14.82 8.54
N LEU A 58 5.32 13.66 7.94
CA LEU A 58 4.93 12.46 8.69
C LEU A 58 6.01 12.00 9.69
N TRP A 59 7.29 12.22 9.38
CA TRP A 59 8.41 11.91 10.28
C TRP A 59 8.49 12.85 11.49
N SER A 60 8.03 14.11 11.38
CA SER A 60 8.05 15.06 12.50
C SER A 60 6.87 14.89 13.46
N LEU A 61 5.77 14.25 13.04
CA LEU A 61 4.56 14.05 13.85
C LEU A 61 4.78 13.33 15.20
N PRO A 62 5.55 12.22 15.29
CA PRO A 62 5.76 11.51 16.57
C PRO A 62 6.53 12.33 17.61
N VAL A 63 7.31 13.31 17.16
CA VAL A 63 8.12 14.17 18.04
C VAL A 63 7.33 15.42 18.46
N ALA A 64 6.34 15.83 17.66
CA ALA A 64 5.61 17.08 17.85
C ALA A 64 4.23 16.93 18.50
N HIS A 65 3.61 15.73 18.51
CA HIS A 65 2.22 15.58 18.93
C HIS A 65 2.03 14.60 20.11
N PRO A 66 1.43 15.03 21.25
CA PRO A 66 1.15 14.15 22.39
C PRO A 66 0.09 13.06 22.13
N ASN A 67 -0.75 13.19 21.08
CA ASN A 67 -1.86 12.27 20.79
C ASN A 67 -1.59 11.35 19.59
N ILE A 68 -0.44 10.66 19.58
CA ILE A 68 -0.04 9.74 18.51
C ILE A 68 -1.10 8.65 18.23
N GLN A 69 -1.81 8.22 19.27
CA GLN A 69 -2.79 7.15 19.16
C GLN A 69 -4.03 7.55 18.35
N GLU A 70 -4.53 8.78 18.53
CA GLU A 70 -5.63 9.33 17.73
C GLU A 70 -5.20 9.58 16.28
N LEU A 71 -3.95 10.03 16.10
CA LEU A 71 -3.39 10.26 14.78
C LEU A 71 -3.27 8.97 13.95
N ASN A 72 -2.93 7.86 14.61
CA ASN A 72 -2.89 6.53 14.00
C ASN A 72 -4.27 5.93 13.70
N GLN A 73 -5.36 6.60 14.11
CA GLN A 73 -6.74 6.23 13.77
C GLN A 73 -7.29 7.09 12.62
N SER A 74 -6.67 8.23 12.32
CA SER A 74 -7.09 9.10 11.23
C SER A 74 -6.79 8.47 9.86
N GLU A 75 -7.83 8.32 9.04
CA GLU A 75 -7.71 7.73 7.71
C GLU A 75 -6.75 8.52 6.81
N ALA A 76 -6.82 9.85 6.83
CA ALA A 76 -5.96 10.71 6.02
C ALA A 76 -4.47 10.49 6.31
N VAL A 77 -4.11 10.34 7.59
CA VAL A 77 -2.73 10.09 8.02
C VAL A 77 -2.28 8.69 7.63
N LEU A 78 -3.14 7.68 7.81
CA LEU A 78 -2.84 6.30 7.40
C LEU A 78 -2.66 6.19 5.89
N ARG A 79 -3.51 6.86 5.10
CA ARG A 79 -3.39 6.95 3.65
C ARG A 79 -2.10 7.64 3.22
N ALA A 80 -1.78 8.78 3.83
CA ALA A 80 -0.52 9.49 3.58
C ALA A 80 0.72 8.62 3.88
N ARG A 81 0.71 7.88 5.00
CA ARG A 81 1.78 6.92 5.33
C ARG A 81 1.88 5.80 4.29
N ALA A 82 0.75 5.24 3.85
CA ALA A 82 0.74 4.22 2.81
C ALA A 82 1.36 4.73 1.50
N ILE A 83 1.05 5.97 1.11
CA ILE A 83 1.62 6.62 -0.09
C ILE A 83 3.14 6.79 0.05
N VAL A 84 3.61 7.31 1.19
CA VAL A 84 5.04 7.50 1.43
C VAL A 84 5.78 6.16 1.44
N ALA A 85 5.21 5.14 2.07
CA ALA A 85 5.78 3.78 2.09
C ALA A 85 5.88 3.20 0.68
N PHE A 86 4.86 3.41 -0.18
CA PHE A 86 4.87 2.99 -1.57
C PHE A 86 6.00 3.64 -2.38
N HIS A 87 6.13 4.97 -2.31
CA HIS A 87 7.17 5.70 -3.05
C HIS A 87 8.59 5.46 -2.52
N SER A 88 8.72 5.15 -1.23
CA SER A 88 10.02 4.82 -0.62
C SER A 88 10.45 3.37 -0.88
N GLY A 89 9.60 2.54 -1.53
CA GLY A 89 9.86 1.12 -1.76
C GLY A 89 9.72 0.23 -0.52
N HIS A 90 9.16 0.76 0.57
CA HIS A 90 8.91 0.03 1.83
C HIS A 90 7.58 -0.72 1.77
N TYR A 91 7.44 -1.65 0.82
CA TYR A 91 6.14 -2.31 0.57
C TYR A 91 5.61 -3.13 1.76
N ARG A 92 6.49 -3.65 2.63
CA ARG A 92 6.06 -4.35 3.85
C ARG A 92 5.22 -3.48 4.77
N GLU A 93 5.59 -2.21 4.92
CA GLU A 93 4.86 -1.25 5.73
C GLU A 93 3.53 -0.89 5.07
N LEU A 94 3.55 -0.66 3.75
CA LEU A 94 2.33 -0.45 2.95
C LEU A 94 1.33 -1.59 3.18
N TYR A 95 1.77 -2.86 3.07
CA TYR A 95 0.89 -4.00 3.28
C TYR A 95 0.33 -4.05 4.70
N ALA A 96 1.17 -3.81 5.71
CA ALA A 96 0.74 -3.78 7.10
C ALA A 96 -0.32 -2.70 7.38
N ILE A 97 -0.18 -1.51 6.80
CA ILE A 97 -1.17 -0.42 6.93
C ILE A 97 -2.48 -0.83 6.27
N LEU A 98 -2.41 -1.31 5.02
CA LEU A 98 -3.58 -1.68 4.24
C LEU A 98 -4.34 -2.86 4.83
N GLU A 99 -3.68 -3.84 5.45
CA GLU A 99 -4.33 -5.02 6.02
C GLU A 99 -4.96 -4.77 7.40
N ARG A 100 -4.43 -3.81 8.17
CA ARG A 100 -4.85 -3.58 9.57
C ARG A 100 -5.98 -2.57 9.72
N HIS A 101 -6.05 -1.58 8.83
CA HIS A 101 -6.99 -0.46 8.96
C HIS A 101 -8.03 -0.48 7.85
N LYS A 102 -9.29 -0.18 8.19
CA LYS A 102 -10.36 -0.02 7.22
C LYS A 102 -10.35 1.40 6.65
N PHE A 103 -10.65 1.51 5.36
CA PHE A 103 -10.69 2.78 4.65
C PHE A 103 -12.09 3.05 4.10
N THR A 104 -12.43 4.31 3.88
CA THR A 104 -13.64 4.71 3.16
C THR A 104 -13.57 4.33 1.67
N LYS A 105 -14.74 4.22 1.04
CA LYS A 105 -14.86 3.78 -0.36
C LYS A 105 -14.18 4.73 -1.35
N ASP A 106 -14.11 6.02 -1.02
CA ASP A 106 -13.46 7.02 -1.86
C ASP A 106 -11.95 6.78 -1.97
N SER A 107 -11.33 6.36 -0.87
CA SER A 107 -9.91 5.99 -0.82
C SER A 107 -9.59 4.64 -1.47
N HIS A 108 -10.55 3.72 -1.55
CA HIS A 108 -10.33 2.33 -2.00
C HIS A 108 -9.65 2.25 -3.37
N GLY A 109 -10.10 3.03 -4.36
CA GLY A 109 -9.57 2.98 -5.71
C GLY A 109 -8.05 3.23 -5.76
N LYS A 110 -7.59 4.25 -5.03
CA LYS A 110 -6.17 4.61 -4.95
C LYS A 110 -5.36 3.54 -4.20
N LEU A 111 -5.86 3.06 -3.06
CA LEU A 111 -5.16 2.06 -2.24
C LEU A 111 -5.07 0.70 -2.93
N GLN A 112 -6.11 0.28 -3.64
CA GLN A 112 -6.11 -0.95 -4.45
C GLN A 112 -5.07 -0.86 -5.57
N ALA A 113 -4.94 0.30 -6.23
CA ALA A 113 -3.93 0.52 -7.26
C ALA A 113 -2.51 0.37 -6.68
N MET A 114 -2.22 1.01 -5.55
CA MET A 114 -0.92 0.90 -4.88
C MET A 114 -0.61 -0.54 -4.43
N TRP A 115 -1.59 -1.26 -3.87
CA TRP A 115 -1.41 -2.67 -3.48
C TRP A 115 -0.98 -3.54 -4.67
N LEU A 116 -1.70 -3.42 -5.79
CA LEU A 116 -1.43 -4.19 -6.99
C LEU A 116 -0.09 -3.80 -7.61
N GLU A 117 0.18 -2.51 -7.71
CA GLU A 117 1.40 -1.99 -8.29
C GLU A 117 2.63 -2.38 -7.47
N ALA A 118 2.57 -2.27 -6.14
CA ALA A 118 3.65 -2.70 -5.25
C ALA A 118 4.01 -4.17 -5.49
N HIS A 119 3.01 -5.06 -5.52
CA HIS A 119 3.25 -6.47 -5.80
C HIS A 119 3.73 -6.74 -7.23
N TYR A 120 3.32 -5.93 -8.22
CA TYR A 120 3.89 -6.03 -9.56
C TYR A 120 5.35 -5.62 -9.57
N GLN A 121 5.72 -4.50 -8.94
CA GLN A 121 7.10 -4.03 -8.86
C GLN A 121 8.00 -5.05 -8.15
N GLU A 122 7.57 -5.64 -7.03
CA GLU A 122 8.30 -6.72 -6.37
C GLU A 122 8.47 -7.95 -7.27
N ALA A 123 7.43 -8.35 -7.99
CA ALA A 123 7.47 -9.49 -8.89
C ALA A 123 8.34 -9.23 -10.14
N GLU A 124 8.34 -8.00 -10.66
CA GLU A 124 9.19 -7.57 -11.78
C GLU A 124 10.66 -7.57 -11.36
N LYS A 125 10.96 -7.02 -10.18
CA LYS A 125 12.31 -7.00 -9.59
C LYS A 125 12.84 -8.42 -9.37
N LEU A 126 12.02 -9.33 -8.85
CA LEU A 126 12.42 -10.72 -8.62
C LEU A 126 12.64 -11.49 -9.93
N ARG A 127 11.90 -11.17 -11.00
CA ARG A 127 12.03 -11.85 -12.30
C ARG A 127 13.05 -11.21 -13.24
N GLY A 128 13.46 -9.95 -12.99
CA GLY A 128 14.37 -9.20 -13.86
C GLY A 128 13.79 -8.86 -15.24
N ARG A 129 12.47 -8.90 -15.42
CA ARG A 129 11.79 -8.61 -16.69
C ARG A 129 10.40 -8.02 -16.45
N PRO A 130 9.85 -7.22 -17.38
CA PRO A 130 8.51 -6.67 -17.25
C PRO A 130 7.44 -7.77 -17.19
N LEU A 131 6.40 -7.54 -16.39
CA LEU A 131 5.35 -8.52 -16.13
C LEU A 131 4.31 -8.54 -17.27
N GLY A 132 4.16 -9.70 -17.93
CA GLY A 132 3.09 -9.91 -18.91
C GLY A 132 1.70 -10.08 -18.27
N PRO A 133 0.61 -10.05 -19.06
CA PRO A 133 -0.76 -10.17 -18.55
C PRO A 133 -1.01 -11.42 -17.68
N VAL A 134 -0.41 -12.55 -18.05
CA VAL A 134 -0.52 -13.82 -17.33
C VAL A 134 0.19 -13.76 -15.98
N ASP A 135 1.37 -13.13 -15.92
CA ASP A 135 2.12 -12.99 -14.67
C ASP A 135 1.41 -12.00 -13.74
N LYS A 136 0.88 -10.88 -14.25
CA LYS A 136 0.01 -9.97 -13.47
C LYS A 136 -1.24 -10.67 -12.94
N TYR A 137 -1.83 -11.59 -13.69
CA TYR A 137 -2.94 -12.42 -13.20
C TYR A 137 -2.49 -13.36 -12.06
N ARG A 138 -1.32 -14.00 -12.19
CA ARG A 138 -0.77 -14.87 -11.13
C ARG A 138 -0.49 -14.09 -9.84
N VAL A 139 0.04 -12.87 -9.95
CA VAL A 139 0.28 -11.98 -8.80
C VAL A 139 -1.04 -11.64 -8.11
N ARG A 140 -2.05 -11.16 -8.85
CA ARG A 140 -3.40 -10.88 -8.30
C ARG A 140 -4.04 -12.08 -7.61
N LYS A 141 -3.81 -13.28 -8.15
CA LYS A 141 -4.33 -14.52 -7.56
C LYS A 141 -3.58 -14.92 -6.28
N LYS A 142 -2.27 -14.69 -6.24
CA LYS A 142 -1.42 -14.99 -5.07
C LYS A 142 -1.65 -14.00 -3.93
N PHE A 143 -1.85 -12.73 -4.28
CA PHE A 143 -2.03 -11.62 -3.34
C PHE A 143 -3.36 -10.91 -3.63
N PRO A 144 -4.50 -11.50 -3.20
CA PRO A 144 -5.81 -10.87 -3.37
C PRO A 144 -5.88 -9.58 -2.56
N LEU A 145 -6.76 -8.67 -2.98
CA LEU A 145 -6.99 -7.42 -2.27
C LEU A 145 -7.53 -7.69 -0.84
N PRO A 146 -6.98 -7.04 0.20
CA PRO A 146 -7.45 -7.23 1.56
C PRO A 146 -8.84 -6.63 1.76
N ARG A 147 -9.64 -7.22 2.65
CA ARG A 147 -11.05 -6.84 2.91
C ARG A 147 -11.24 -5.42 3.47
N THR A 148 -10.15 -4.82 3.93
CA THR A 148 -10.06 -3.46 4.45
C THR A 148 -10.17 -2.38 3.38
N ILE A 149 -9.75 -2.71 2.14
CA ILE A 149 -9.82 -1.82 0.96
C ILE A 149 -10.69 -2.42 -0.16
N TRP A 150 -11.42 -3.49 0.13
CA TRP A 150 -12.23 -4.21 -0.83
C TRP A 150 -13.45 -4.85 -0.15
N ASP A 151 -14.65 -4.50 -0.59
CA ASP A 151 -15.93 -4.97 -0.03
C ASP A 151 -16.21 -6.47 -0.27
N GLY A 152 -15.29 -7.19 -0.93
CA GLY A 152 -15.40 -8.63 -1.14
C GLY A 152 -16.28 -9.02 -2.33
N GLU A 153 -16.81 -8.07 -3.10
CA GLU A 153 -17.61 -8.35 -4.28
C GLU A 153 -16.71 -8.93 -5.40
N GLN A 154 -16.45 -10.23 -5.33
CA GLN A 154 -15.80 -10.92 -6.44
C GLN A 154 -16.75 -10.91 -7.63
N LYS A 155 -16.38 -10.20 -8.69
CA LYS A 155 -16.86 -10.53 -10.05
C LYS A 155 -16.31 -11.91 -10.38
N THR A 156 -17.03 -12.94 -9.96
CA THR A 156 -16.73 -14.31 -10.36
C THR A 156 -16.95 -14.38 -11.87
N HIS A 157 -15.85 -14.37 -12.62
CA HIS A 157 -15.88 -14.71 -14.05
C HIS A 157 -16.05 -16.22 -14.26
N CYS A 158 -16.41 -16.98 -13.23
CA CYS A 158 -16.89 -18.34 -13.42
C CYS A 158 -18.24 -18.26 -14.13
N PHE A 159 -18.39 -19.06 -15.20
CA PHE A 159 -19.69 -19.23 -15.82
C PHE A 159 -20.72 -19.69 -14.78
N LYS A 160 -22.01 -19.37 -15.02
CA LYS A 160 -23.13 -19.86 -14.19
C LYS A 160 -23.01 -21.37 -13.99
N GLU A 161 -23.38 -21.90 -12.83
CA GLU A 161 -23.19 -23.32 -12.50
C GLU A 161 -23.85 -24.24 -13.55
N ARG A 162 -25.03 -23.86 -14.08
CA ARG A 162 -25.68 -24.55 -15.20
C ARG A 162 -24.75 -24.73 -16.41
N THR A 163 -24.09 -23.65 -16.84
CA THR A 163 -23.12 -23.68 -17.95
C THR A 163 -21.91 -24.56 -17.63
N ARG A 164 -21.43 -24.54 -16.38
CA ARG A 164 -20.28 -25.35 -15.94
C ARG A 164 -20.62 -26.84 -15.93
N SER A 165 -21.82 -27.21 -15.46
CA SER A 165 -22.27 -28.60 -15.45
C SER A 165 -22.38 -29.17 -16.86
N LEU A 166 -22.97 -28.42 -17.80
CA LEU A 166 -23.10 -28.85 -19.20
C LEU A 166 -21.73 -29.10 -19.86
N LEU A 167 -20.75 -28.20 -19.61
CA LEU A 167 -19.38 -28.38 -20.13
C LEU A 167 -18.66 -29.58 -19.51
N ARG A 168 -18.90 -29.86 -18.22
CA ARG A 168 -18.33 -31.03 -17.52
C ARG A 168 -18.90 -32.34 -18.04
N GLU A 169 -20.21 -32.42 -18.25
CA GLU A 169 -20.89 -33.58 -18.80
C GLU A 169 -20.37 -33.92 -20.20
N TRP A 170 -20.32 -32.92 -21.08
CA TRP A 170 -19.75 -33.09 -22.42
C TRP A 170 -18.28 -33.49 -22.41
N TYR A 171 -17.49 -32.99 -21.45
CA TYR A 171 -16.09 -33.36 -21.34
C TYR A 171 -15.87 -34.85 -21.01
N LEU A 172 -16.77 -35.46 -20.26
CA LEU A 172 -16.71 -36.90 -19.97
C LEU A 172 -16.99 -37.74 -21.22
N GLN A 173 -17.82 -37.23 -22.14
CA GLN A 173 -18.13 -37.90 -23.40
C GLN A 173 -17.03 -37.69 -24.44
N ASP A 174 -16.62 -36.44 -24.66
CA ASP A 174 -15.60 -36.07 -25.65
C ASP A 174 -14.70 -34.93 -25.13
N PRO A 175 -13.48 -35.25 -24.64
CA PRO A 175 -12.52 -34.25 -24.19
C PRO A 175 -11.95 -33.37 -25.33
N TYR A 176 -12.16 -33.73 -26.60
CA TYR A 176 -11.58 -33.08 -27.79
C TYR A 176 -12.66 -32.73 -28.84
N PRO A 177 -13.63 -31.85 -28.50
CA PRO A 177 -14.72 -31.52 -29.41
C PRO A 177 -14.21 -30.86 -30.70
N ASN A 178 -14.77 -31.30 -31.83
CA ASN A 178 -14.50 -30.72 -33.14
C ASN A 178 -15.05 -29.27 -33.26
N PRO A 179 -14.65 -28.48 -34.28
CA PRO A 179 -15.12 -27.09 -34.42
C PRO A 179 -16.63 -26.91 -34.51
N GLY A 180 -17.35 -27.87 -35.13
CA GLY A 180 -18.82 -27.86 -35.19
C GLY A 180 -19.44 -28.03 -33.81
N LYS A 181 -18.92 -29.00 -33.05
CA LYS A 181 -19.40 -29.28 -31.70
C LYS A 181 -19.10 -28.14 -30.72
N LYS A 182 -17.97 -27.45 -30.88
CA LYS A 182 -17.67 -26.22 -30.12
C LYS A 182 -18.68 -25.11 -30.38
N ARG A 183 -19.18 -24.95 -31.63
CA ARG A 183 -20.22 -23.98 -31.97
C ARG A 183 -21.57 -24.35 -31.35
N GLU A 184 -21.93 -25.63 -31.37
CA GLU A 184 -23.14 -26.12 -30.72
C GLU A 184 -23.11 -25.90 -29.20
N LEU A 185 -21.99 -26.24 -28.55
CA LEU A 185 -21.79 -26.00 -27.12
C LEU A 185 -21.81 -24.51 -26.80
N ALA A 186 -21.22 -23.65 -27.63
CA ALA A 186 -21.27 -22.21 -27.48
C ALA A 186 -22.72 -21.70 -27.50
N ALA A 187 -23.53 -22.15 -28.47
CA ALA A 187 -24.95 -21.82 -28.55
C ALA A 187 -25.74 -22.31 -27.33
N ALA A 188 -25.52 -23.55 -26.88
CA ALA A 188 -26.22 -24.11 -25.73
C ALA A 188 -25.82 -23.47 -24.38
N THR A 189 -24.59 -22.97 -24.27
CA THR A 189 -24.04 -22.39 -23.03
C THR A 189 -24.15 -20.88 -22.95
N GLY A 190 -24.47 -20.20 -24.06
CA GLY A 190 -24.41 -18.74 -24.17
C GLY A 190 -22.98 -18.19 -24.13
N LEU A 191 -21.98 -19.01 -24.47
CA LEU A 191 -20.56 -18.64 -24.50
C LEU A 191 -20.08 -18.45 -25.93
N THR A 192 -18.92 -17.83 -26.11
CA THR A 192 -18.25 -17.82 -27.42
C THR A 192 -17.56 -19.15 -27.71
N PRO A 193 -17.42 -19.57 -28.98
CA PRO A 193 -16.68 -20.78 -29.34
C PRO A 193 -15.24 -20.78 -28.79
N THR A 194 -14.62 -19.60 -28.69
CA THR A 194 -13.29 -19.41 -28.07
C THR A 194 -13.29 -19.69 -26.57
N GLN A 195 -14.30 -19.22 -25.83
CA GLN A 195 -14.45 -19.49 -24.39
C GLN A 195 -14.62 -20.98 -24.12
N VAL A 196 -15.45 -21.66 -24.92
CA VAL A 196 -15.62 -23.13 -24.86
C VAL A 196 -14.28 -23.82 -25.16
N GLY A 197 -13.61 -23.45 -26.25
CA GLY A 197 -12.29 -24.01 -26.61
C GLY A 197 -11.24 -23.86 -25.51
N ASN A 198 -11.18 -22.68 -24.89
CA ASN A 198 -10.28 -22.40 -23.76
C ASN A 198 -10.64 -23.21 -22.52
N TRP A 199 -11.94 -23.41 -22.24
CA TRP A 199 -12.39 -24.21 -21.12
C TRP A 199 -11.92 -25.67 -21.23
N PHE A 200 -12.12 -26.30 -22.40
CA PHE A 200 -11.68 -27.69 -22.67
C PHE A 200 -10.15 -27.81 -22.60
N LYS A 201 -9.42 -26.87 -23.21
CA LYS A 201 -7.96 -26.82 -23.12
C LYS A 201 -7.47 -26.75 -21.66
N ASN A 202 -8.05 -25.84 -20.86
CA ASN A 202 -7.69 -25.66 -19.46
C ASN A 202 -8.10 -26.85 -18.59
N ARG A 203 -9.19 -27.56 -18.92
CA ARG A 203 -9.61 -28.79 -18.22
C ARG A 203 -8.57 -29.90 -18.43
N ARG A 204 -8.19 -30.20 -19.67
CA ARG A 204 -7.15 -31.19 -19.98
C ARG A 204 -5.80 -30.88 -19.33
N GLN A 205 -5.41 -29.60 -19.27
CA GLN A 205 -4.18 -29.19 -18.59
C GLN A 205 -4.22 -29.48 -17.07
N ARG A 206 -5.37 -29.24 -16.42
CA ARG A 206 -5.54 -29.55 -14.99
C ARG A 206 -5.50 -31.04 -14.73
N ASP A 207 -6.13 -31.84 -15.59
CA ASP A 207 -6.17 -33.29 -15.44
C ASP A 207 -4.77 -33.91 -15.60
N ARG A 208 -3.97 -33.44 -16.57
CA ARG A 208 -2.55 -33.84 -16.69
C ARG A 208 -1.72 -33.44 -15.47
N ALA A 209 -1.92 -32.22 -14.94
CA ALA A 209 -1.20 -31.75 -13.76
C ALA A 209 -1.61 -32.52 -12.48
N ALA A 210 -2.83 -33.04 -12.41
CA ALA A 210 -3.30 -33.90 -11.32
C ALA A 210 -2.76 -35.32 -11.46
N ALA A 211 -2.69 -35.86 -12.68
CA ALA A 211 -2.09 -37.16 -12.96
C ALA A 211 -0.58 -37.19 -12.64
N ALA A 212 0.15 -36.09 -12.89
CA ALA A 212 1.58 -35.99 -12.59
C ALA A 212 1.93 -35.81 -11.10
N LYS A 213 0.93 -35.73 -10.21
CA LYS A 213 1.09 -35.57 -8.76
C LYS A 213 0.76 -36.84 -7.96
N ASN A 214 0.28 -37.88 -8.64
CA ASN A 214 0.08 -39.22 -8.08
C ASN A 214 1.19 -40.13 -8.60
#